data_AF-A0A936U191-F1
#
_entry.id   AF-A0A936U191-F1
#
_cell.length_a   1.000
_cell.length_b   1.000
_cell.length_c   1.000
_cell.angle_alpha   90.00
_cell.angle_beta   90.00
_cell.angle_gamma   90.00
#
_symmetry.space_group_name_H-M   'P 1'
#
loop_
_entity.id
_entity.type
_entity.pdbx_description
1 polymer ?
#
loop_
_entity_poly.entity_id
_entity_poly.type
_entity_poly.pdbx_seq_one_letter_code
_entity_poly.pdbx_strand_id
1 'polypeptide(L)'
;MKENTLTILQTLESQLSHRLEKLWRVFSWCSSILISITAGVLAAEASQDFQITVSGRISISAVVVIVTIYAWAWIRENLRFEKNVRDQIDSIFAEEINYPQLNALRPDKAKFGYKDVTLLLGLVSLVSTWAEFIIEFS
;
A
#
# COMPACT_ATOMS: atom_id res chain seq x y z
N MET A 1 -23.82 8.85 31.01
CA MET A 1 -22.86 9.54 30.13
C MET A 1 -21.72 8.62 29.71
N LYS A 2 -20.98 8.00 30.65
CA LYS A 2 -19.88 7.06 30.35
C LYS A 2 -20.22 5.86 29.44
N GLU A 3 -21.43 5.34 29.53
CA GLU A 3 -21.88 4.20 28.73
C GLU A 3 -22.03 4.54 27.23
N ASN A 4 -22.41 5.78 26.91
CA ASN A 4 -22.57 6.24 25.54
C ASN A 4 -21.21 6.52 24.88
N THR A 5 -20.21 6.94 25.66
CA THR A 5 -18.84 7.16 25.17
C THR A 5 -18.18 5.84 24.80
N LEU A 6 -18.41 4.77 25.58
CA LEU A 6 -17.85 3.44 25.32
C LEU A 6 -18.38 2.80 24.03
N THR A 7 -19.69 2.94 23.74
CA THR A 7 -20.28 2.40 22.51
C THR A 7 -19.78 3.14 21.26
N ILE A 8 -19.60 4.46 21.34
CA ILE A 8 -19.00 5.27 20.28
C ILE A 8 -17.55 4.81 20.02
N LEU A 9 -16.78 4.56 21.08
CA LEU A 9 -15.39 4.11 21.00
C LEU A 9 -15.27 2.74 20.30
N GLN A 10 -16.06 1.76 20.74
CA GLN A 10 -16.12 0.45 20.10
C GLN A 10 -16.52 0.53 18.62
N THR A 11 -17.44 1.43 18.29
CA THR A 11 -17.87 1.66 16.90
C THR A 11 -16.74 2.24 16.06
N LEU A 12 -16.03 3.25 16.57
CA LEU A 12 -14.89 3.88 15.89
C LEU A 12 -13.71 2.91 15.73
N GLU A 13 -13.42 2.09 16.75
CA GLU A 13 -12.39 1.03 16.69
C GLU A 13 -12.72 -0.04 15.65
N SER A 14 -13.98 -0.48 15.60
CA SER A 14 -14.45 -1.44 14.60
C SER A 14 -14.31 -0.87 13.18
N GLN A 15 -14.69 0.40 12.99
CA GLN A 15 -14.50 1.09 11.72
C GLN A 15 -13.02 1.22 11.33
N LEU A 16 -12.15 1.58 12.29
CA LEU A 16 -10.72 1.71 12.06
C LEU A 16 -10.10 0.35 11.67
N SER A 17 -10.42 -0.70 12.41
CA SER A 17 -9.91 -2.06 12.17
C SER A 17 -10.33 -2.58 10.80
N HIS A 18 -11.61 -2.41 10.44
CA HIS A 18 -12.13 -2.77 9.11
C HIS A 18 -11.40 -2.04 7.97
N ARG A 19 -11.04 -0.76 8.18
CA ARG A 19 -10.32 0.03 7.18
C ARG A 19 -8.85 -0.36 7.06
N LEU A 20 -8.19 -0.62 8.19
CA LEU A 20 -6.82 -1.13 8.20
C LEU A 20 -6.73 -2.49 7.50
N GLU A 21 -7.72 -3.36 7.71
CA GLU A 21 -7.80 -4.65 7.01
C GLU A 21 -7.98 -4.46 5.49
N LYS A 22 -8.86 -3.54 5.06
CA LYS A 22 -8.99 -3.19 3.63
C LYS A 22 -7.69 -2.65 3.05
N LEU A 23 -7.01 -1.76 3.77
CA LEU A 23 -5.73 -1.20 3.35
C LEU A 23 -4.69 -2.31 3.19
N TRP A 24 -4.58 -3.20 4.17
CA TRP A 24 -3.70 -4.36 4.12
C TRP A 24 -4.00 -5.27 2.93
N ARG A 25 -5.28 -5.57 2.67
CA ARG A 25 -5.70 -6.40 1.52
C ARG A 25 -5.30 -5.76 0.19
N VAL A 26 -5.55 -4.46 0.00
CA VAL A 26 -5.16 -3.74 -1.23
C VAL A 26 -3.65 -3.75 -1.39
N PHE A 27 -2.90 -3.42 -0.33
CA PHE A 27 -1.45 -3.44 -0.35
C PHE A 27 -0.89 -4.81 -0.70
N SER A 28 -1.38 -5.86 -0.03
CA SER A 28 -0.96 -7.24 -0.25
C SER A 28 -1.24 -7.70 -1.70
N TRP A 29 -2.44 -7.40 -2.20
CA TRP A 29 -2.84 -7.78 -3.55
C TRP A 29 -2.01 -7.07 -4.62
N CYS A 30 -1.83 -5.75 -4.51
CA CYS A 30 -1.02 -4.99 -5.46
C CYS A 30 0.46 -5.38 -5.41
N SER A 31 1.00 -5.64 -4.21
CA SER A 31 2.39 -6.10 -4.07
C SER A 31 2.59 -7.46 -4.71
N SER A 32 1.64 -8.39 -4.54
CA SER A 32 1.67 -9.70 -5.18
C SER A 32 1.69 -9.60 -6.72
N ILE A 33 0.86 -8.71 -7.29
CA ILE A 33 0.85 -8.45 -8.73
C ILE A 33 2.21 -7.91 -9.21
N LEU A 34 2.76 -6.90 -8.54
CA LEU A 34 4.06 -6.29 -8.92
C LEU A 34 5.21 -7.31 -8.83
N ILE A 35 5.24 -8.11 -7.77
CA ILE A 35 6.22 -9.19 -7.61
C ILE A 35 6.07 -10.23 -8.72
N SER A 36 4.83 -10.63 -9.04
CA SER A 36 4.55 -11.61 -10.10
C SER A 36 4.98 -11.10 -11.48
N ILE A 37 4.73 -9.82 -11.78
CA ILE A 37 5.22 -9.20 -13.02
C ILE A 37 6.75 -9.19 -13.05
N THR A 38 7.38 -8.77 -11.96
CA THR A 38 8.85 -8.71 -11.87
C THR A 38 9.48 -10.09 -12.06
N ALA A 39 8.99 -11.09 -11.33
CA ALA A 39 9.45 -12.47 -11.44
C ALA A 39 9.17 -13.06 -12.83
N GLY A 40 8.00 -12.77 -13.40
CA GLY A 40 7.62 -13.22 -14.74
C GLY A 40 8.52 -12.66 -15.83
N VAL A 41 8.85 -11.36 -15.76
CA VAL A 41 9.82 -10.73 -16.66
C VAL A 41 11.19 -11.39 -16.50
N LEU A 42 11.71 -11.51 -15.28
CA LEU A 42 13.03 -12.11 -15.05
C LEU A 42 13.10 -13.57 -15.53
N ALA A 43 12.04 -14.35 -15.32
CA ALA A 43 11.97 -15.74 -15.77
C ALA A 43 11.88 -15.86 -17.31
N ALA A 44 11.16 -14.94 -17.94
CA ALA A 44 11.03 -14.87 -19.39
C ALA A 44 12.39 -14.57 -20.05
N GLU A 45 13.11 -13.57 -19.55
CA GLU A 45 14.42 -13.16 -20.08
C GLU A 45 15.53 -14.19 -19.81
N ALA A 46 15.46 -14.91 -18.69
CA ALA A 46 16.38 -16.00 -18.41
C ALA A 46 16.25 -17.18 -19.40
N SER A 47 15.16 -17.23 -20.19
CA SER A 47 14.92 -18.27 -21.17
C SER A 47 15.55 -17.89 -22.52
N GLN A 48 16.50 -18.68 -23.01
CA GLN A 48 17.24 -18.39 -24.25
C GLN A 48 16.38 -18.30 -25.52
N ASP A 49 15.18 -18.89 -25.50
CA ASP A 49 14.27 -18.96 -26.65
C ASP A 49 13.20 -17.85 -26.67
N PHE A 50 13.15 -16.99 -25.64
CA PHE A 50 12.09 -16.00 -25.50
C PHE A 50 12.64 -14.62 -25.16
N GLN A 51 12.37 -13.65 -26.02
CA GLN A 51 12.68 -12.25 -25.78
C GLN A 51 11.40 -11.43 -25.72
N ILE A 52 11.30 -10.57 -24.71
CA ILE A 52 10.16 -9.65 -24.60
C ILE A 52 10.34 -8.54 -25.64
N THR A 53 9.43 -8.50 -26.61
CA THR A 53 9.39 -7.43 -27.62
C THR A 53 9.18 -6.06 -26.98
N VAL A 54 9.65 -5.00 -27.64
CA VAL A 54 9.49 -3.61 -27.15
C VAL A 54 8.01 -3.27 -26.88
N SER A 55 7.09 -3.71 -27.75
CA SER A 55 5.66 -3.50 -27.55
C SER A 55 5.11 -4.26 -26.31
N GLY A 56 5.65 -5.45 -26.03
CA GLY A 56 5.39 -6.20 -24.80
C GLY A 56 5.87 -5.44 -23.56
N ARG A 57 7.10 -4.92 -23.57
CA ARG A 57 7.67 -4.12 -22.47
C ARG A 57 6.86 -2.87 -22.18
N ILE A 58 6.40 -2.16 -23.22
CA ILE A 58 5.51 -1.00 -23.08
C ILE A 58 4.20 -1.39 -22.41
N SER A 59 3.59 -2.50 -22.83
CA SER A 59 2.34 -3.01 -22.25
C SER A 59 2.50 -3.38 -20.77
N ILE A 60 3.58 -4.09 -20.43
CA ILE A 60 3.93 -4.44 -19.04
C ILE A 60 4.13 -3.18 -18.20
N SER A 61 4.89 -2.21 -18.73
CA SER A 61 5.14 -0.94 -18.06
C SER A 61 3.85 -0.17 -17.77
N ALA A 62 2.91 -0.13 -18.74
CA ALA A 62 1.61 0.50 -18.55
C ALA A 62 0.82 -0.17 -17.42
N VAL A 63 0.80 -1.50 -17.36
CA VAL A 63 0.14 -2.26 -16.29
C VAL A 63 0.78 -1.95 -14.94
N VAL A 64 2.11 -1.97 -14.83
CA VAL A 64 2.83 -1.64 -13.60
C VAL A 64 2.48 -0.23 -13.12
N VAL A 65 2.44 0.75 -14.03
CA VAL A 65 2.06 2.14 -13.70
C VAL A 65 0.61 2.20 -13.20
N ILE A 66 -0.34 1.56 -13.89
CA ILE A 66 -1.75 1.55 -13.49
C ILE A 66 -1.92 0.93 -12.10
N VAL A 67 -1.31 -0.23 -11.84
CA VAL A 67 -1.39 -0.92 -10.54
C VAL A 67 -0.76 -0.07 -9.44
N THR A 68 0.39 0.55 -9.71
CA THR A 68 1.08 1.41 -8.74
C THR A 68 0.27 2.66 -8.40
N ILE A 69 -0.29 3.35 -9.41
CA ILE A 69 -1.14 4.53 -9.21
C ILE A 69 -2.41 4.15 -8.44
N TYR A 70 -3.06 3.04 -8.83
CA TYR A 70 -4.26 2.55 -8.16
C TYR A 70 -4.00 2.28 -6.68
N ALA A 71 -2.95 1.52 -6.37
CA ALA A 71 -2.56 1.21 -5.00
C ALA A 71 -2.24 2.48 -4.22
N TRP A 72 -1.46 3.39 -4.80
CA TRP A 72 -1.09 4.64 -4.16
C TRP A 72 -2.29 5.53 -3.86
N ALA A 73 -3.23 5.68 -4.80
CA ALA A 73 -4.45 6.46 -4.62
C ALA A 73 -5.31 5.87 -3.48
N TRP A 74 -5.53 4.55 -3.50
CA TRP A 74 -6.29 3.85 -2.46
C TRP A 74 -5.64 3.95 -1.08
N ILE A 75 -4.34 3.73 -0.98
CA ILE A 75 -3.59 3.84 0.28
C ILE A 75 -3.68 5.28 0.79
N ARG A 76 -3.49 6.28 -0.07
CA ARG A 76 -3.56 7.70 0.31
C ARG A 76 -4.93 8.08 0.87
N GLU A 77 -6.00 7.65 0.20
CA GLU A 77 -7.36 7.94 0.65
C GLU A 77 -7.68 7.29 1.99
N ASN A 78 -7.30 6.02 2.18
CA ASN A 78 -7.52 5.32 3.44
C ASN A 78 -6.67 5.88 4.58
N LEU A 79 -5.42 6.29 4.33
CA LEU A 79 -4.59 6.99 5.32
C LEU A 79 -5.16 8.34 5.73
N ARG A 80 -5.74 9.10 4.78
CA ARG A 80 -6.42 10.36 5.09
C ARG A 80 -7.65 10.11 5.97
N PHE A 81 -8.43 9.08 5.65
CA PHE A 81 -9.59 8.70 6.46
C PHE A 81 -9.17 8.22 7.86
N GLU A 82 -8.14 7.38 7.95
CA GLU A 82 -7.56 6.92 9.21
C GLU A 82 -7.17 8.10 10.09
N LYS A 83 -6.47 9.08 9.51
CA LYS A 83 -6.11 10.32 10.20
C LYS A 83 -7.35 11.07 10.70
N ASN A 84 -8.37 11.25 9.87
CA ASN A 84 -9.59 11.95 10.28
C ASN A 84 -10.32 11.23 11.43
N VAL A 85 -10.42 9.91 11.39
CA VAL A 85 -11.04 9.12 12.47
C VAL A 85 -10.20 9.21 13.75
N ARG A 86 -8.87 9.15 13.64
CA ARG A 86 -7.98 9.36 14.79
C ARG A 86 -8.13 10.76 15.37
N ASP A 87 -8.16 11.80 14.53
CA ASP A 87 -8.33 13.18 14.97
C ASP A 87 -9.69 13.35 15.69
N GLN A 88 -10.75 12.66 15.24
CA GLN A 88 -12.04 12.63 15.93
C GLN A 88 -11.97 11.93 17.28
N ILE A 89 -11.34 10.76 17.37
CA ILE A 89 -11.11 10.05 18.64
C ILE A 89 -10.31 10.96 19.58
N ASP A 90 -9.17 11.48 19.13
CA ASP A 90 -8.32 12.37 19.92
C ASP A 90 -9.08 13.64 20.37
N SER A 91 -9.97 14.20 19.55
CA SER A 91 -10.81 15.36 19.95
C SER A 91 -11.85 15.02 21.02
N ILE A 92 -12.43 13.81 21.00
CA ILE A 92 -13.39 13.35 22.01
C ILE A 92 -12.67 13.09 23.34
N PHE A 93 -11.43 12.60 23.30
CA PHE A 93 -10.66 12.21 24.48
C PHE A 93 -9.64 13.24 24.98
N ALA A 94 -9.39 14.33 24.23
CA ALA A 94 -8.59 15.46 24.69
C ALA A 94 -9.25 16.19 25.88
N GLU A 95 -10.58 16.08 26.04
CA GLU A 95 -11.33 16.64 27.15
C GLU A 95 -11.51 15.67 28.35
N GLU A 96 -11.45 14.35 28.14
CA GLU A 96 -11.70 13.37 29.20
C GLU A 96 -10.64 12.24 29.23
N ILE A 97 -9.63 12.45 30.10
CA ILE A 97 -8.87 11.41 30.80
C ILE A 97 -7.82 10.65 29.96
N ASN A 98 -6.62 10.60 30.51
CA ASN A 98 -5.45 9.87 30.03
C ASN A 98 -5.71 8.34 30.02
N TYR A 99 -6.31 7.80 28.96
CA TYR A 99 -6.62 6.37 28.84
C TYR A 99 -5.48 5.59 28.15
N PRO A 100 -4.79 4.67 28.87
CA PRO A 100 -3.66 3.91 28.31
C PRO A 100 -4.05 2.95 27.18
N GLN A 101 -5.33 2.60 27.04
CA GLN A 101 -5.84 1.74 25.96
C GLN A 101 -5.73 2.42 24.58
N LEU A 102 -5.77 3.77 24.54
CA LEU A 102 -5.63 4.53 23.30
C LEU A 102 -4.18 4.56 22.77
N ASN A 103 -3.19 4.45 23.66
CA ASN A 103 -1.78 4.34 23.28
C ASN A 103 -1.47 3.00 22.61
N ALA A 104 -2.19 1.92 22.96
CA ALA A 104 -2.08 0.64 22.26
C ALA A 104 -2.64 0.68 20.83
N LEU A 105 -3.55 1.62 20.55
CA LEU A 105 -4.15 1.87 19.22
C LEU A 105 -3.32 2.80 18.34
N ARG A 106 -2.21 3.36 18.85
CA ARG A 106 -1.21 4.05 18.02
C ARG A 106 -0.28 2.98 17.44
N PRO A 107 -0.49 2.50 16.20
CA PRO A 107 0.53 1.69 15.54
C PRO A 107 1.79 2.53 15.51
N ASP A 108 2.89 1.93 15.93
CA ASP A 108 4.22 2.53 15.81
C ASP A 108 4.34 3.15 14.43
N LYS A 109 4.78 4.41 14.38
CA LYS A 109 5.04 5.11 13.12
C LYS A 109 6.14 4.35 12.39
N ALA A 110 5.77 3.37 11.59
CA ALA A 110 6.68 2.68 10.70
C ALA A 110 7.36 3.74 9.83
N LYS A 111 8.70 3.77 9.85
CA LYS A 111 9.48 4.78 9.11
C LYS A 111 9.21 4.71 7.60
N PHE A 112 8.77 3.55 7.10
CA PHE A 112 8.30 3.34 5.73
C PHE A 112 6.82 2.97 5.76
N GLY A 113 5.98 3.77 5.09
CA GLY A 113 4.55 3.49 4.97
C GLY A 113 4.25 2.60 3.76
N TYR A 114 3.06 2.02 3.74
CA TYR A 114 2.56 1.20 2.61
C TYR A 114 2.72 1.89 1.25
N LYS A 115 2.51 3.22 1.19
CA LYS A 115 2.68 4.02 -0.03
C LYS A 115 4.10 3.96 -0.58
N ASP A 116 5.10 3.99 0.31
CA ASP A 116 6.52 4.10 -0.06
C ASP A 116 7.01 2.75 -0.59
N VAL A 117 6.56 1.66 0.05
CA VAL A 117 6.84 0.29 -0.39
C VAL A 117 6.21 0.01 -1.75
N THR A 118 4.95 0.39 -1.98
CA THR A 118 4.30 0.17 -3.28
C THR A 118 4.97 0.99 -4.39
N LEU A 119 5.37 2.24 -4.13
CA LEU A 119 6.13 3.04 -5.10
C LEU A 119 7.48 2.40 -5.43
N LEU A 120 8.21 1.93 -4.41
CA LEU A 120 9.48 1.25 -4.61
C LEU A 120 9.32 -0.02 -5.45
N LEU A 121 8.30 -0.83 -5.17
CA LEU A 121 8.00 -2.03 -5.95
C LEU A 121 7.67 -1.68 -7.41
N GLY A 122 6.85 -0.65 -7.64
CA GLY A 122 6.53 -0.19 -8.99
C GLY A 122 7.79 0.24 -9.77
N LEU A 123 8.69 0.97 -9.12
CA LEU A 123 9.98 1.35 -9.72
C LEU A 123 10.86 0.14 -10.02
N VAL A 124 10.98 -0.81 -9.09
CA VAL A 124 11.76 -2.04 -9.29
C VAL A 124 11.20 -2.85 -10.46
N SER A 125 9.87 -2.99 -10.56
CA SER A 125 9.22 -3.67 -11.68
C SER A 125 9.51 -2.99 -13.02
N LEU A 126 9.47 -1.65 -13.08
CA LEU A 126 9.80 -0.91 -14.30
C LEU A 126 11.28 -1.08 -14.67
N VAL A 127 12.20 -0.91 -13.72
CA VAL A 127 13.64 -1.10 -13.98
C VAL A 127 13.91 -2.52 -14.48
N SER A 128 13.33 -3.53 -13.83
CA SER A 128 13.49 -4.93 -14.23
C SER A 128 12.95 -5.19 -15.64
N THR A 129 11.88 -4.51 -16.03
CA THR A 129 11.29 -4.61 -17.39
C THR A 129 12.19 -4.04 -18.48
N TRP A 130 13.13 -3.15 -18.16
CA TRP A 130 13.99 -2.48 -19.14
C TRP A 130 15.48 -2.77 -18.96
N ALA A 131 15.88 -3.47 -17.90
CA ALA A 131 17.28 -3.65 -17.53
C ALA A 131 18.12 -4.27 -18.64
N GLU A 132 17.68 -5.37 -19.25
CA GLU A 132 18.42 -6.03 -20.33
C GLU A 132 18.49 -5.18 -21.59
N PHE A 133 17.40 -4.52 -21.97
CA PHE A 133 17.38 -3.61 -23.12
C PHE A 133 18.38 -2.45 -22.93
N ILE A 134 18.55 -1.94 -21.71
CA ILE A 134 19.54 -0.88 -21.45
C ILE A 134 20.97 -1.44 -21.53
N ILE A 135 21.20 -2.65 -21.01
CA ILE A 135 22.53 -3.30 -21.03
C ILE A 135 22.96 -3.64 -22.47
N GLU A 136 22.04 -4.11 -23.31
CA GLU A 136 22.33 -4.52 -24.69
C GLU A 136 22.70 -3.33 -25.60
N PHE A 137 22.25 -2.12 -25.27
CA PHE A 137 22.50 -0.89 -26.03
C PHE A 137 23.54 0.06 -25.40
N SER A 138 24.19 -0.34 -24.30
CA SER A 138 25.28 0.40 -23.64
C SER A 138 26.66 -0.10 -24.05
#